data_AF-A0A7S3NWU7-F1
#
_entry.id   AF-A0A7S3NWU7-F1
#
_cell.length_a   1.000
_cell.length_b   1.000
_cell.length_c   1.000
_cell.angle_alpha   90.00
_cell.angle_beta   90.00
_cell.angle_gamma   90.00
#
_symmetry.space_group_name_H-M   'P 1'
#
loop_
_entity.id
_entity.type
_entity.pdbx_description
1 polymer ?
#
loop_
_entity_poly.entity_id
_entity_poly.type
_entity_poly.pdbx_seq_one_letter_code
_entity_poly.pdbx_strand_id
1 'polypeptide(L)'
;MSEDKLQAAMDAISDFYFGESEDSGEQMFKKFANKHKELFDVTEGTDMEEHKLEFTDVYKEFQTLFETKIEELVEKSGASSEEFVEALKARSKTDEEVKMFLEIIVSVADYQNFLEMMVAHASTSHTMGM
;
A
#
# COMPACT_ATOMS: atom_id res chain seq x y z
N MET A 1 -8.40 -11.04 19.20
CA MET A 1 -9.43 -10.12 18.64
C MET A 1 -10.77 -10.84 18.47
N SER A 2 -11.91 -10.17 18.70
CA SER A 2 -13.24 -10.73 18.41
C SER A 2 -13.59 -10.63 16.93
N GLU A 3 -14.53 -11.44 16.45
CA GLU A 3 -14.95 -11.47 15.04
C GLU A 3 -15.51 -10.12 14.57
N ASP A 4 -16.34 -9.47 15.37
CA ASP A 4 -16.89 -8.14 15.04
C ASP A 4 -15.79 -7.08 14.85
N LYS A 5 -14.73 -7.14 15.67
CA LYS A 5 -13.59 -6.21 15.53
C LYS A 5 -12.78 -6.52 14.28
N LEU A 6 -12.55 -7.81 14.00
CA LEU A 6 -11.82 -8.27 12.82
C LEU A 6 -12.52 -7.78 11.55
N GLN A 7 -13.83 -7.98 11.47
CA GLN A 7 -14.63 -7.51 10.35
C GLN A 7 -14.56 -5.97 10.24
N ALA A 8 -14.75 -5.24 11.33
CA ALA A 8 -14.70 -3.78 11.29
C ALA A 8 -13.33 -3.24 10.83
N ALA A 9 -12.23 -3.89 11.21
CA ALA A 9 -10.89 -3.54 10.72
C ALA A 9 -10.73 -3.88 9.23
N MET A 10 -11.20 -5.04 8.78
CA MET A 10 -11.17 -5.43 7.36
C MET A 10 -12.01 -4.49 6.49
N ASP A 11 -13.18 -4.08 6.96
CA ASP A 11 -14.06 -3.13 6.27
C ASP A 11 -13.37 -1.76 6.16
N ALA A 12 -12.81 -1.25 7.26
CA ALA A 12 -12.11 0.03 7.26
C ALA A 12 -10.89 0.05 6.33
N ILE A 13 -10.14 -1.05 6.26
CA ILE A 13 -9.01 -1.21 5.36
C ILE A 13 -9.47 -1.34 3.91
N SER A 14 -10.55 -2.09 3.65
CA SER A 14 -11.15 -2.20 2.31
C SER A 14 -11.64 -0.85 1.81
N ASP A 15 -12.34 -0.08 2.65
CA ASP A 15 -12.79 1.27 2.34
C ASP A 15 -11.61 2.22 2.07
N PHE A 16 -10.51 2.07 2.81
CA PHE A 16 -9.29 2.82 2.54
C PHE A 16 -8.70 2.49 1.17
N TYR A 17 -8.59 1.21 0.81
CA TYR A 17 -8.00 0.78 -0.47
C TYR A 17 -8.89 1.05 -1.69
N PHE A 18 -10.18 0.75 -1.59
CA PHE A 18 -11.11 0.76 -2.71
C PHE A 18 -12.05 1.97 -2.72
N GLY A 19 -12.06 2.78 -1.66
CA GLY A 19 -12.86 3.99 -1.58
C GLY A 19 -12.28 5.15 -2.39
N GLU A 20 -13.13 6.12 -2.70
CA GLU A 20 -12.77 7.31 -3.49
C GLU A 20 -12.54 8.56 -2.62
N SER A 21 -12.42 8.40 -1.30
CA SER A 21 -12.24 9.53 -0.37
C SER A 21 -10.87 10.21 -0.53
N GLU A 22 -10.73 11.44 -0.03
CA GLU A 22 -9.44 12.15 -0.04
C GLU A 22 -8.34 11.48 0.80
N ASP A 23 -8.77 10.60 1.72
CA ASP A 23 -7.93 9.78 2.60
C ASP A 23 -7.75 8.35 2.06
N SER A 24 -8.15 8.06 0.82
CA SER A 24 -7.98 6.73 0.22
C SER A 24 -6.51 6.39 -0.05
N GLY A 25 -6.23 5.09 -0.17
CA GLY A 25 -4.93 4.56 -0.52
C GLY A 25 -4.44 5.06 -1.87
N GLU A 26 -5.34 5.24 -2.85
CA GLU A 26 -4.99 5.81 -4.15
C GLU A 26 -4.52 7.27 -4.02
N GLN A 27 -5.24 8.11 -3.27
CA GLN A 27 -4.86 9.51 -3.08
C GLN A 27 -3.57 9.64 -2.28
N MET A 28 -3.39 8.80 -1.26
CA MET A 28 -2.14 8.68 -0.50
C MET A 28 -0.97 8.29 -1.42
N PHE A 29 -1.16 7.27 -2.25
CA PHE A 29 -0.16 6.82 -3.22
C PHE A 29 0.16 7.93 -4.22
N LYS A 30 -0.83 8.60 -4.81
CA LYS A 30 -0.60 9.70 -5.76
C LYS A 30 0.21 10.85 -5.14
N LYS A 31 -0.11 11.24 -3.90
CA LYS A 31 0.64 12.27 -3.16
C LYS A 31 2.09 11.84 -2.95
N PHE A 32 2.30 10.58 -2.56
CA PHE A 32 3.62 9.98 -2.39
C PHE A 32 4.40 9.90 -3.71
N ALA A 33 3.79 9.37 -4.77
CA ALA A 33 4.37 9.24 -6.09
C ALA A 33 4.77 10.60 -6.68
N ASN A 34 3.93 11.63 -6.51
CA ASN A 34 4.27 12.99 -6.94
C ASN A 34 5.50 13.57 -6.22
N LYS A 35 5.70 13.24 -4.94
CA LYS A 35 6.86 13.67 -4.15
C LYS A 35 8.17 13.05 -4.67
N HIS A 36 8.12 11.80 -5.13
CA HIS A 36 9.30 11.05 -5.58
C HIS A 36 9.41 10.92 -7.10
N LYS A 37 8.51 11.53 -7.88
CA LYS A 37 8.39 11.33 -9.34
C LYS A 37 9.70 11.52 -10.11
N GLU A 38 10.54 12.47 -9.69
CA GLU A 38 11.80 12.80 -10.35
C GLU A 38 12.82 11.64 -10.27
N LEU A 39 12.75 10.87 -9.18
CA LEU A 39 13.57 9.67 -9.00
C LEU A 39 13.14 8.55 -9.94
N PHE A 40 11.87 8.51 -10.32
CA PHE A 40 11.27 7.48 -11.18
C PHE A 40 11.04 7.96 -12.62
N ASP A 41 11.51 9.15 -13.00
CA ASP A 41 11.49 9.66 -14.38
C ASP A 41 12.65 9.04 -15.18
N VAL A 42 12.58 7.71 -15.33
CA VAL A 42 13.63 6.90 -15.93
C VAL A 42 13.52 7.00 -17.45
N THR A 43 14.27 7.92 -18.04
CA THR A 43 14.40 8.06 -19.51
C THR A 43 15.31 6.96 -20.10
N GLU A 44 15.18 6.69 -21.41
CA GLU A 44 16.11 5.80 -22.12
C GLU A 44 17.57 6.22 -21.89
N GLY A 45 18.35 5.35 -21.22
CA GLY A 45 19.77 5.58 -20.90
C GLY A 45 20.07 5.81 -19.42
N THR A 46 19.05 5.85 -18.56
CA THR A 46 19.22 5.94 -17.10
C THR A 46 19.73 4.61 -16.52
N ASP A 47 20.78 4.67 -15.69
CA ASP A 47 21.31 3.48 -15.02
C ASP A 47 20.36 3.04 -13.89
N MET A 48 19.55 2.02 -14.17
CA MET A 48 18.64 1.46 -13.16
C MET A 48 19.39 0.85 -11.96
N GLU A 49 20.69 0.56 -12.07
CA GLU A 49 21.46 0.01 -10.95
C GLU A 49 21.83 1.06 -9.91
N GLU A 50 22.15 2.30 -10.31
CA GLU A 50 22.40 3.39 -9.36
C GLU A 50 21.13 3.73 -8.56
N HIS A 51 19.97 3.74 -9.21
CA HIS A 51 18.71 4.06 -8.56
C HIS A 51 18.10 2.91 -7.73
N LYS A 52 18.56 1.66 -7.87
CA LYS A 52 18.02 0.51 -7.09
C LYS A 52 18.09 0.73 -5.57
N LEU A 53 19.14 1.37 -5.07
CA LEU A 53 19.28 1.68 -3.64
C LEU A 53 18.27 2.75 -3.22
N GLU A 54 18.17 3.83 -4.00
CA GLU A 54 17.23 4.92 -3.75
C GLU A 54 15.77 4.45 -3.83
N PHE A 55 15.44 3.58 -4.79
CA PHE A 55 14.12 2.94 -4.91
C PHE A 55 13.77 2.09 -3.68
N THR A 56 14.76 1.38 -3.14
CA THR A 56 14.58 0.58 -1.93
C THR A 56 14.28 1.47 -0.72
N ASP A 57 14.94 2.63 -0.63
CA ASP A 57 14.73 3.56 0.48
C ASP A 57 13.37 4.27 0.37
N VAL A 58 12.97 4.68 -0.83
CA VAL A 58 11.63 5.22 -1.07
C VAL A 58 10.54 4.16 -0.81
N TYR A 59 10.78 2.91 -1.17
CA TYR A 59 9.85 1.83 -0.86
C TYR A 59 9.69 1.63 0.66
N LYS A 60 10.76 1.66 1.45
CA LYS A 60 10.66 1.59 2.93
C LYS A 60 9.89 2.78 3.51
N GLU A 61 10.07 3.97 2.94
CA GLU A 61 9.28 5.16 3.33
C GLU A 61 7.79 4.93 3.05
N PHE A 62 7.46 4.39 1.87
CA PHE A 62 6.08 4.04 1.52
C PHE A 62 5.51 2.95 2.43
N GLN A 63 6.27 1.88 2.71
CA GLN A 63 5.87 0.82 3.64
C GLN A 63 5.54 1.40 5.02
N THR A 64 6.40 2.28 5.55
CA THR A 64 6.18 2.91 6.86
C THR A 64 4.89 3.74 6.86
N LEU A 65 4.67 4.55 5.82
CA LEU A 65 3.45 5.35 5.67
C LEU A 65 2.20 4.47 5.62
N PHE A 66 2.30 3.38 4.85
CA PHE A 66 1.21 2.44 4.64
C PHE A 66 0.88 1.66 5.92
N GLU A 67 1.89 1.09 6.57
CA GLU A 67 1.76 0.35 7.84
C GLU A 67 1.19 1.24 8.94
N THR A 68 1.68 2.48 9.06
CA THR A 68 1.12 3.46 10.02
C THR A 68 -0.36 3.68 9.76
N LYS A 69 -0.78 3.79 8.49
CA LYS A 69 -2.19 3.99 8.17
C LYS A 69 -3.05 2.79 8.51
N ILE A 70 -2.58 1.58 8.22
CA ILE A 70 -3.26 0.34 8.58
C ILE A 70 -3.38 0.22 10.10
N GLU A 71 -2.31 0.55 10.84
CA GLU A 71 -2.33 0.56 12.30
C GLU A 71 -3.40 1.52 12.85
N GLU A 72 -3.46 2.76 12.35
CA GLU A 72 -4.53 3.71 12.72
C GLU A 72 -5.94 3.16 12.47
N LEU A 73 -6.16 2.45 11.35
CA LEU A 73 -7.46 1.87 11.01
C LEU A 73 -7.81 0.69 11.92
N VAL A 74 -6.83 -0.15 12.25
CA VAL A 74 -6.99 -1.26 13.19
C VAL A 74 -7.26 -0.74 14.60
N GLU A 75 -6.54 0.29 15.05
CA GLU A 75 -6.75 0.91 16.36
C GLU A 75 -8.14 1.51 16.52
N LYS A 76 -8.71 2.07 15.44
CA LYS A 76 -10.11 2.55 15.43
C LYS A 76 -11.13 1.44 15.67
N SER A 77 -10.80 0.19 15.32
CA SER A 77 -11.64 -0.98 15.66
C SER A 77 -11.50 -1.41 17.13
N GLY A 78 -10.58 -0.79 17.88
CA GLY A 78 -10.28 -1.12 19.28
C GLY A 78 -9.44 -2.39 19.43
N ALA A 79 -8.54 -2.65 18.47
CA ALA A 79 -7.55 -3.73 18.49
C ALA A 79 -6.16 -3.17 18.18
N SER A 80 -5.11 -3.91 18.53
CA SER A 80 -3.74 -3.60 18.09
C SER A 80 -3.43 -4.22 16.72
N SER A 81 -2.43 -3.68 16.03
CA SER A 81 -1.89 -4.20 14.77
C SER A 81 -1.43 -5.66 14.91
N GLU A 82 -0.77 -6.01 16.01
CA GLU A 82 -0.34 -7.38 16.31
C GLU A 82 -1.54 -8.34 16.46
N GLU A 83 -2.56 -7.96 17.24
CA GLU A 83 -3.78 -8.76 17.40
C GLU A 83 -4.53 -8.95 16.08
N PHE A 84 -4.56 -7.93 15.23
CA PHE A 84 -5.18 -8.00 13.92
C PHE A 84 -4.43 -8.96 13.00
N VAL A 85 -3.10 -8.86 12.91
CA VAL A 85 -2.27 -9.74 12.09
C VAL A 85 -2.41 -11.20 12.52
N GLU A 86 -2.39 -11.48 13.83
CA GLU A 86 -2.58 -12.84 14.34
C GLU A 86 -3.98 -13.38 14.02
N ALA A 87 -5.02 -12.57 14.24
CA ALA A 87 -6.40 -12.96 13.95
C ALA A 87 -6.63 -13.22 12.46
N LEU A 88 -6.08 -12.36 11.60
CA LEU A 88 -6.17 -12.46 10.15
C LEU A 88 -5.47 -13.73 9.64
N LYS A 89 -4.26 -14.02 10.13
CA LYS A 89 -3.52 -15.26 9.79
C LYS A 89 -4.19 -16.54 10.31
N ALA A 90 -4.87 -16.47 11.45
CA ALA A 90 -5.59 -17.61 11.99
C ALA A 90 -6.85 -17.91 11.16
N ARG A 91 -7.63 -16.87 10.85
CA ARG A 91 -8.90 -16.99 10.10
C ARG A 91 -8.70 -17.32 8.62
N SER A 92 -7.65 -16.81 7.98
CA SER A 92 -7.36 -17.11 6.57
C SER A 92 -7.12 -18.60 6.26
N LYS A 93 -6.91 -19.44 7.29
CA LYS A 93 -6.77 -20.89 7.12
C LYS A 93 -8.10 -21.61 6.95
N THR A 94 -9.20 -20.99 7.40
CA THR A 94 -10.53 -21.61 7.45
C THR A 94 -11.59 -20.81 6.71
N ASP A 95 -11.30 -19.53 6.43
CA ASP A 95 -12.20 -18.58 5.79
C ASP A 95 -11.55 -18.05 4.50
N GLU A 96 -12.13 -18.39 3.35
CA GLU A 96 -11.60 -18.01 2.04
C GLU A 96 -11.76 -16.51 1.75
N GLU A 97 -12.74 -15.83 2.36
CA GLU A 97 -12.90 -14.37 2.20
C GLU A 97 -11.75 -13.65 2.89
N VAL A 98 -11.46 -14.03 4.14
CA VAL A 98 -10.34 -13.48 4.92
C VAL A 98 -9.00 -13.78 4.24
N LYS A 99 -8.88 -14.96 3.64
CA LYS A 99 -7.68 -15.35 2.89
C LYS A 99 -7.50 -14.49 1.64
N MET A 100 -8.55 -14.30 0.84
CA MET A 100 -8.50 -13.42 -0.33
C MET A 100 -8.13 -11.98 0.06
N PHE A 101 -8.72 -11.47 1.13
CA PHE A 101 -8.37 -10.14 1.67
C PHE A 101 -6.89 -10.05 2.06
N LEU A 102 -6.34 -11.05 2.76
CA LEU A 102 -4.92 -11.09 3.11
C LEU A 102 -4.02 -11.13 1.87
N GLU A 103 -4.38 -11.93 0.86
CA GLU A 103 -3.63 -12.00 -0.40
C GLU A 103 -3.62 -10.66 -1.15
N ILE A 104 -4.74 -9.94 -1.15
CA ILE A 104 -4.83 -8.59 -1.72
C ILE A 104 -3.89 -7.62 -1.00
N ILE A 105 -3.93 -7.56 0.33
CA ILE A 105 -3.07 -6.65 1.11
C ILE A 105 -1.59 -6.94 0.85
N VAL A 106 -1.20 -8.22 0.87
CA VAL A 106 0.19 -8.62 0.63
C VAL A 106 0.63 -8.24 -0.78
N SER A 107 -0.25 -8.41 -1.78
CA SER A 107 0.04 -8.04 -3.16
C SER A 107 0.29 -6.53 -3.32
N VAL A 108 -0.49 -5.68 -2.65
CA VAL A 108 -0.28 -4.21 -2.74
C VAL A 108 1.00 -3.78 -2.01
N ALA A 109 1.42 -4.54 -1.01
CA ALA A 109 2.68 -4.33 -0.31
C ALA A 109 3.88 -4.98 -1.02
N ASP A 110 3.74 -5.52 -2.23
CA ASP A 110 4.86 -6.11 -2.97
C ASP A 110 5.75 -5.03 -3.62
N TYR A 111 7.07 -5.23 -3.51
CA TYR A 111 8.06 -4.29 -4.03
C TYR A 111 7.98 -4.11 -5.55
N GLN A 112 7.78 -5.19 -6.32
CA GLN A 112 7.70 -5.09 -7.78
C GLN A 112 6.46 -4.30 -8.20
N ASN A 113 5.30 -4.60 -7.58
CA ASN A 113 4.07 -3.86 -7.84
C ASN A 113 4.23 -2.37 -7.50
N PHE A 114 4.86 -2.05 -6.37
CA PHE A 114 5.17 -0.67 -6.01
C PHE A 114 6.02 0.05 -7.07
N LEU A 115 7.12 -0.57 -7.52
CA LEU A 115 7.98 0.03 -8.54
C LEU A 115 7.24 0.26 -9.85
N GLU A 116 6.47 -0.72 -10.33
CA GLU A 116 5.69 -0.61 -11.56
C GLU A 116 4.71 0.57 -11.49
N MET A 117 4.01 0.73 -10.36
CA MET A 117 3.09 1.86 -10.16
C MET A 117 3.82 3.21 -10.15
N MET A 118 4.98 3.30 -9.50
CA MET A 118 5.78 4.54 -9.43
C MET A 118 6.30 4.96 -10.81
N VAL A 119 6.85 4.02 -11.58
CA VAL A 119 7.35 4.26 -12.94
C VAL A 119 6.19 4.62 -13.88
N ALA A 120 5.06 3.94 -13.79
CA ALA A 120 3.87 4.24 -14.58
C ALA A 120 3.34 5.66 -14.28
N HIS A 121 3.29 6.07 -13.01
CA HIS A 121 2.84 7.40 -12.59
C HIS A 121 3.80 8.52 -13.05
N ALA A 122 5.11 8.28 -12.98
CA ALA A 122 6.11 9.22 -13.50
C ALA A 122 5.98 9.39 -15.02
N SER A 123 5.82 8.28 -15.75
CA SER A 123 5.68 8.28 -17.22
C SER A 123 4.38 8.94 -17.71
N THR A 124 3.25 8.74 -17.02
CA THR A 124 1.98 9.38 -17.38
C THR A 124 1.98 10.88 -17.10
N SER A 125 2.67 11.33 -16.06
CA SER A 125 2.87 12.77 -15.80
C SER A 125 3.68 13.45 -16.91
N HIS A 126 4.53 12.71 -17.63
CA HIS A 126 5.35 13.22 -18.74
C HIS A 126 4.56 13.39 -20.05
N THR A 127 3.50 12.60 -20.27
CA THR A 127 2.74 12.58 -21.54
C THR A 127 1.57 13.57 -21.60
N MET A 128 1.06 14.06 -20.46
CA MET A 128 0.07 15.16 -20.42
C MET A 128 0.69 16.57 -20.35
N GLY A 129 2.02 16.67 -20.46
CA GLY A 129 2.77 17.92 -20.41
C GLY A 129 3.26 18.45 -21.76
N MET A 130 2.68 17.99 -22.88
CA MET A 130 2.94 18.54 -24.22
C MET A 130 1.70 19.18 -24.83
#